data_AF-A0A8T4NK30-F1
#
_entry.id   AF-A0A8T4NK30-F1
#
_cell.length_a   1.000
_cell.length_b   1.000
_cell.length_c   1.000
_cell.angle_alpha   90.00
_cell.angle_beta   90.00
_cell.angle_gamma   90.00
#
_symmetry.space_group_name_H-M   'P 1'
#
loop_
_entity.id
_entity.type
_entity.pdbx_description
1 polymer ?
#
loop_
_entity_poly.entity_id
_entity_poly.type
_entity_poly.pdbx_seq_one_letter_code
_entity_poly.pdbx_strand_id
1 'polypeptide(L)' 'MAEIKIEVKGYKCERCNHEWIPRKKEYPILCPNCKSAYWDKPARKKK' A
#
# COMPACT_ATOMS: atom_id res chain seq x y z
N MET A 1 -18.46 27.98 -6.30
CA MET A 1 -17.51 27.26 -5.42
C MET A 1 -17.00 26.09 -6.25
N ALA A 2 -15.71 26.05 -6.59
CA ALA A 2 -15.18 25.04 -7.51
C ALA A 2 -14.92 23.74 -6.74
N GLU A 3 -15.61 22.67 -7.12
CA GLU A 3 -15.41 21.33 -6.58
C GLU A 3 -14.29 20.65 -7.37
N ILE A 4 -13.28 20.12 -6.67
CA ILE A 4 -12.20 19.33 -7.31
C ILE A 4 -12.15 17.92 -6.73
N LYS A 5 -11.92 16.93 -7.60
CA LYS A 5 -11.67 15.54 -7.20
C LYS A 5 -10.17 15.34 -6.99
N ILE A 6 -9.78 14.89 -5.80
CA ILE A 6 -8.39 14.61 -5.46
C ILE A 6 -8.20 13.09 -5.49
N GLU A 7 -7.46 12.61 -6.48
CA GLU A 7 -7.07 11.20 -6.60
C GLU A 7 -5.70 11.01 -5.94
N VAL A 8 -5.68 10.23 -4.84
CA VAL A 8 -4.45 9.91 -4.10
C VAL A 8 -3.98 8.49 -4.42
N LYS A 9 -2.68 8.33 -4.69
CA LYS A 9 -2.07 7.01 -4.86
C LYS A 9 -1.78 6.42 -3.48
N GLY A 10 -2.52 5.37 -3.11
CA GLY A 10 -2.30 4.57 -1.91
C GLY A 10 -1.56 3.27 -2.21
N TYR A 11 -0.96 2.69 -1.18
CA TYR A 11 -0.43 1.32 -1.19
C TYR A 11 -1.34 0.41 -0.39
N LYS A 12 -1.47 -0.82 -0.86
CA LYS A 12 -2.21 -1.88 -0.19
C LYS A 12 -1.27 -3.05 0.09
N CYS A 13 -1.25 -3.52 1.33
CA CYS A 13 -0.52 -4.73 1.68
C CYS A 13 -1.35 -5.96 1.31
N GLU A 14 -0.78 -6.88 0.53
CA GLU A 14 -1.44 -8.15 0.18
C GLU A 14 -1.41 -9.21 1.29
N ARG A 15 -0.74 -8.93 2.42
CA ARG A 15 -0.66 -9.84 3.58
C ARG A 15 -1.68 -9.53 4.67
N CYS A 16 -1.74 -8.27 5.10
CA CYS A 16 -2.66 -7.83 6.14
C CYS A 16 -3.83 -7.00 5.61
N ASN A 17 -3.94 -6.82 4.29
CA ASN A 17 -4.96 -5.99 3.64
C ASN A 17 -4.98 -4.53 4.10
N HIS A 18 -3.95 -4.06 4.78
CA HIS A 18 -3.87 -2.67 5.25
C HIS A 18 -3.60 -1.73 4.07
N GLU A 19 -4.38 -0.66 3.99
CA GLU A 19 -4.28 0.38 2.97
C GLU A 19 -3.72 1.65 3.62
N TRP A 20 -2.66 2.21 3.04
CA TRP A 20 -2.09 3.46 3.54
C TRP A 20 -1.68 4.37 2.40
N ILE A 21 -1.75 5.68 2.65
CA ILE A 21 -1.32 6.67 1.68
C ILE A 21 0.10 7.11 2.06
N PRO A 22 1.11 6.83 1.23
CA PRO A 22 2.48 7.26 1.48
C PRO A 22 2.54 8.79 1.44
N ARG A 23 3.11 9.41 2.48
CA ARG A 23 3.34 10.87 2.49
C ARG A 23 4.54 11.29 1.65
N LYS A 24 5.48 10.37 1.44
CA LYS A 24 6.68 10.56 0.62
C LYS A 24 6.56 9.75 -0.67
N LYS A 25 7.23 10.21 -1.72
CA LYS A 25 7.28 9.52 -3.03
C LYS A 25 8.14 8.24 -3.01
N GLU A 26 8.76 7.94 -1.87
CA GLU A 26 9.57 6.74 -1.68
C GLU A 26 8.68 5.49 -1.56
N TYR A 27 9.15 4.40 -2.15
CA TYR A 27 8.49 3.09 -2.08
C TYR A 27 8.63 2.55 -0.65
N PRO A 28 7.52 2.22 0.05
CA PRO A 28 7.62 1.66 1.39
C PRO A 28 8.33 0.32 1.30
N ILE A 29 9.44 0.17 2.02
CA ILE A 29 10.18 -1.11 2.07
C ILE A 29 9.42 -2.11 2.95
N LEU A 30 8.60 -1.61 3.89
CA LEU A 30 7.88 -2.40 4.89
C LEU A 30 6.43 -1.90 4.99
N CYS A 31 5.48 -2.81 5.24
CA CYS A 31 4.13 -2.41 5.62
C CYS A 31 4.12 -1.75 7.02
N PRO A 32 3.45 -0.61 7.22
CA PRO A 32 3.40 0.07 8.52
C PRO A 32 2.66 -0.73 9.61
N ASN A 33 1.80 -1.68 9.23
CA ASN A 33 1.03 -2.48 10.17
C ASN A 33 1.75 -3.79 10.55
N CYS A 34 2.07 -4.63 9.58
CA CYS A 34 2.68 -5.96 9.83
C CYS A 34 4.21 -5.98 9.74
N LYS A 35 4.84 -4.85 9.36
CA LYS A 35 6.29 -4.74 9.12
C LYS A 35 6.83 -5.78 8.14
N SER A 36 5.99 -6.35 7.28
CA SER A 36 6.43 -7.27 6.24
C SER A 36 7.11 -6.51 5.11
N ALA A 37 8.30 -6.95 4.71
CA ALA A 37 8.99 -6.41 3.54
C ALA A 37 8.35 -6.83 2.20
N TYR A 38 7.65 -7.96 2.21
CA TYR A 38 6.96 -8.51 1.05
C TYR A 38 5.47 -8.16 1.07
N TRP A 39 5.15 -6.92 1.40
CA TRP A 39 3.78 -6.45 1.44
C TRP A 39 3.19 -6.28 0.03
N ASP A 40 4.06 -6.09 -0.97
CA ASP A 40 3.76 -5.94 -2.41
C ASP A 40 3.70 -7.26 -3.17
N LYS A 41 4.08 -8.37 -2.53
CA LYS A 41 4.14 -9.68 -3.18
C LYS A 41 2.94 -10.53 -2.77
N PRO A 42 2.15 -11.01 -3.75
CA PRO A 42 1.11 -11.95 -3.44
C PRO A 42 1.80 -13.26 -3.02
N ALA A 43 1.29 -13.90 -1.97
CA ALA A 43 1.76 -15.23 -1.60
C ALA A 43 1.66 -16.12 -2.84
N ARG A 44 2.79 -16.70 -3.29
CA ARG A 44 2.79 -17.61 -4.45
C ARG A 44 1.74 -18.69 -4.17
N LYS A 45 0.61 -18.66 -4.90
CA LYS A 45 -0.36 -19.74 -4.85
C LYS A 45 0.37 -21.01 -5.27
N LYS A 46 0.61 -21.92 -4.33
CA LYS A 46 1.06 -23.27 -4.65
C LYS A 46 -0.11 -23.94 -5.38
N LYS A 47 0.12 -24.35 -6.62
CA LYS A 47 -0.78 -25.19 -7.41
C LYS A 47 -0.48 -26.65 -7.08
#